data_AF-A0A661QEB8-F1
#
_entry.id   AF-A0A661QEB8-F1
#
_cell.length_a   1.000
_cell.length_b   1.000
_cell.length_c   1.000
_cell.angle_alpha   90.00
_cell.angle_beta   90.00
_cell.angle_gamma   90.00
#
_symmetry.space_group_name_H-M   'P 1'
#
loop_
_entity.id
_entity.type
_entity.pdbx_description
1 polymer ?
#
loop_
_entity_poly.entity_id
_entity_poly.type
_entity_poly.pdbx_seq_one_letter_code
_entity_poly.pdbx_strand_id
1 'polypeptide(L)'
;MPATVIVPVSDRLDELVLDLHVSEELVEQVHHAAQEVGGYPIFLRTDQASGKHGWEKTCFVPDADSLPEHIRAVVEENILAGILGLQFTALVVREFLELDTRFTAFRGHMPIARERRYFVREGHVECHHVYWVERAVWRGMYASGIPESTWRPLLADLNRETPDEVQVLTEYAECAGQALGGYWSVDFAMTRKGVWYLIDMARGEVSYHPEECPYSQE
;
A
#
# COMPACT_ATOMS: atom_id res chain seq x y z
N MET A 1 8.42 12.06 -0.15
CA MET A 1 8.22 10.62 0.13
C MET A 1 8.33 10.40 1.63
N PRO A 2 7.60 9.43 2.19
CA PRO A 2 7.77 9.09 3.60
C PRO A 2 9.16 8.52 3.88
N ALA A 3 9.73 8.83 5.04
CA ALA A 3 10.94 8.19 5.55
C ALA A 3 10.80 6.66 5.47
N THR A 4 11.80 5.99 4.90
CA THR A 4 11.74 4.58 4.54
C THR A 4 13.11 3.94 4.78
N VAL A 5 13.12 2.79 5.45
CA VAL A 5 14.29 1.93 5.64
C VAL A 5 13.98 0.55 5.08
N ILE A 6 14.93 -0.03 4.36
CA ILE A 6 14.83 -1.37 3.77
C ILE A 6 15.70 -2.31 4.61
N VAL A 7 15.09 -3.35 5.15
CA VAL A 7 15.74 -4.40 5.93
C VAL A 7 15.79 -5.66 5.06
N PRO A 8 16.97 -6.01 4.50
CA PRO A 8 17.13 -7.24 3.71
C PRO A 8 16.78 -8.47 4.55
N VAL A 9 16.02 -9.39 3.99
CA VAL A 9 15.74 -10.68 4.64
C VAL A 9 16.80 -11.67 4.16
N SER A 10 17.79 -11.93 5.03
CA SER A 10 18.88 -12.88 4.75
C SER A 10 18.47 -14.34 4.87
N ASP A 11 17.41 -14.61 5.62
CA ASP A 11 16.88 -15.95 5.84
C ASP A 11 16.29 -16.47 4.52
N ARG A 12 16.64 -17.70 4.16
CA ARG A 12 16.06 -18.29 2.96
C ARG A 12 14.55 -18.42 3.18
N LEU A 13 13.75 -17.99 2.21
CA LEU A 13 12.28 -18.03 2.31
C LEU A 13 11.74 -19.41 2.73
N ASP A 14 12.42 -20.50 2.37
CA ASP A 14 12.08 -21.87 2.79
C ASP A 14 12.17 -22.13 4.31
N GLU A 15 13.03 -21.40 5.03
CA GLU A 15 13.14 -21.50 6.50
C GLU A 15 12.01 -20.73 7.21
N LEU A 16 11.58 -19.59 6.64
CA LEU A 16 10.42 -18.82 7.10
C LEU A 16 9.09 -19.57 6.86
N VAL A 17 9.01 -20.38 5.80
CA VAL A 17 7.79 -21.11 5.40
C VAL A 17 7.48 -22.30 6.31
N LEU A 18 8.49 -22.96 6.89
CA LEU A 18 8.30 -24.23 7.60
C LEU A 18 7.81 -24.06 9.05
N ASP A 19 8.22 -23.00 9.75
CA ASP A 19 7.83 -22.75 11.15
C ASP A 19 7.24 -21.33 11.40
N LEU A 20 7.21 -20.45 10.39
CA LEU A 20 6.86 -19.02 10.53
C LEU A 20 7.59 -18.36 11.72
N HIS A 21 8.80 -18.82 12.02
CA HIS A 21 9.60 -18.31 13.12
C HIS A 21 10.35 -17.08 12.65
N VAL A 22 9.89 -15.91 13.07
CA VAL A 22 10.62 -14.65 12.90
C VAL A 22 11.75 -14.64 13.93
N SER A 23 13.01 -14.56 13.47
CA SER A 23 14.16 -14.55 14.36
C SER A 23 14.19 -13.28 15.22
N GLU A 24 14.71 -13.38 16.45
CA GLU A 24 14.90 -12.22 17.33
C GLU A 24 15.79 -11.15 16.68
N GLU A 25 16.79 -11.58 15.89
CA GLU A 25 17.66 -10.69 15.13
C GLU A 25 16.87 -9.87 14.10
N LEU A 26 15.97 -10.49 13.33
CA LEU A 26 15.13 -9.77 12.37
C LEU A 26 14.20 -8.78 13.07
N VAL A 27 13.60 -9.16 14.21
CA VAL A 27 12.78 -8.25 15.02
C VAL A 27 13.60 -7.04 15.47
N GLU A 28 14.82 -7.24 15.96
CA GLU A 28 15.71 -6.17 16.42
C GLU A 28 16.10 -5.23 15.25
N GLN A 29 16.43 -5.78 14.08
CA GLN A 29 16.72 -5.00 12.88
C GLN A 29 15.53 -4.14 12.44
N VAL A 30 14.32 -4.71 12.43
CA VAL A 30 13.10 -3.98 12.07
C VAL A 30 12.75 -2.94 13.14
N HIS A 31 13.00 -3.22 14.42
CA HIS A 31 12.82 -2.25 15.51
C HIS A 31 13.77 -1.07 15.36
N HIS A 32 15.05 -1.30 15.05
CA HIS A 32 16.00 -0.24 14.76
C HIS A 32 15.56 0.62 13.57
N ALA A 33 15.13 -0.02 12.48
CA ALA A 33 14.56 0.67 11.33
C ALA A 33 13.32 1.52 11.69
N ALA A 34 12.49 1.04 12.63
CA ALA A 34 11.35 1.79 13.14
C ALA A 34 11.79 3.09 13.85
N GLN A 35 12.86 3.04 14.65
CA GLN A 35 13.41 4.24 15.30
C GLN A 35 13.98 5.24 14.28
N GLU A 36 14.62 4.75 13.23
CA GLU A 36 15.20 5.59 12.17
C GLU A 36 14.15 6.37 11.37
N VAL A 37 12.96 5.79 11.16
CA VAL A 37 11.85 6.47 10.46
C VAL A 37 11.01 7.37 11.36
N GLY A 38 11.39 7.54 12.63
CA GLY A 38 10.72 8.46 13.58
C GLY A 38 9.94 7.77 14.71
N GLY A 39 10.05 6.45 14.85
CA GLY A 39 9.38 5.67 15.87
C GLY A 39 7.99 5.18 15.45
N TYR A 40 7.28 4.58 16.41
CA TYR A 40 5.94 4.02 16.18
C TYR A 40 4.83 5.10 16.24
N PRO A 41 3.70 4.90 15.55
CA PRO A 41 3.40 3.76 14.68
C PRO A 41 4.22 3.78 13.38
N ILE A 42 4.42 2.60 12.77
CA ILE A 42 5.07 2.45 11.47
C ILE A 42 4.15 1.75 10.47
N PHE A 43 4.45 1.93 9.18
CA PHE A 43 3.88 1.12 8.11
C PHE A 43 4.89 0.05 7.65
N LEU A 44 4.57 -1.22 7.89
CA LEU A 44 5.39 -2.37 7.54
C LEU A 44 4.87 -3.05 6.26
N ARG A 45 5.77 -3.45 5.37
CA ARG A 45 5.44 -4.27 4.19
C ARG A 45 6.64 -5.10 3.76
N THR A 46 6.45 -6.00 2.81
CA THR A 46 7.57 -6.51 2.01
C THR A 46 7.85 -5.57 0.83
N ASP A 47 8.96 -5.80 0.13
CA ASP A 47 9.23 -5.17 -1.17
C ASP A 47 8.19 -5.54 -2.27
N GLN A 48 7.27 -6.47 -2.00
CA GLN A 48 6.17 -6.84 -2.90
C GLN A 48 4.81 -6.31 -2.42
N ALA A 49 4.38 -6.62 -1.20
CA ALA A 49 3.05 -6.28 -0.70
C ALA A 49 2.98 -6.09 0.82
N SER A 50 1.93 -5.39 1.27
CA SER A 50 1.74 -4.99 2.67
C SER A 50 0.71 -5.82 3.44
N GLY A 51 -0.03 -6.72 2.79
CA GLY A 51 -1.12 -7.44 3.47
C GLY A 51 -2.25 -6.52 3.97
N LYS A 52 -2.53 -5.43 3.24
CA LYS A 52 -3.41 -4.33 3.68
C LYS A 52 -4.83 -4.75 4.08
N HIS A 53 -5.35 -5.88 3.57
CA HIS A 53 -6.69 -6.32 3.96
C HIS A 53 -6.77 -6.82 5.41
N GLY A 54 -5.62 -7.23 5.98
CA GLY A 54 -5.43 -7.55 7.39
C GLY A 54 -4.95 -6.39 8.26
N TRP A 55 -4.91 -5.16 7.73
CA TRP A 55 -4.34 -3.92 8.28
C TRP A 55 -3.90 -3.93 9.76
N GLU A 56 -4.85 -4.01 10.70
CA GLU A 56 -4.57 -3.98 12.16
C GLU A 56 -3.67 -5.10 12.68
N LYS A 57 -3.48 -6.16 11.90
CA LYS A 57 -2.65 -7.33 12.24
C LYS A 57 -1.41 -7.45 11.36
N THR A 58 -1.27 -6.61 10.33
CA THR A 58 -0.23 -6.71 9.31
C THR A 58 0.57 -5.42 9.21
N CYS A 59 0.22 -4.54 8.28
CA CYS A 59 1.06 -3.40 7.92
C CYS A 59 1.02 -2.24 8.89
N PHE A 60 0.01 -2.13 9.76
CA PHE A 60 -0.03 -1.06 10.76
C PHE A 60 0.57 -1.57 12.07
N VAL A 61 1.81 -1.20 12.40
CA VAL A 61 2.45 -1.63 13.65
C VAL A 61 2.36 -0.49 14.67
N PRO A 62 1.54 -0.61 15.72
CA PRO A 62 1.27 0.48 16.66
C PRO A 62 2.39 0.72 17.67
N ASP A 63 3.16 -0.32 18.01
CA ASP A 63 4.16 -0.30 19.08
C ASP A 63 5.20 -1.42 18.90
N ALA A 64 6.25 -1.38 19.74
CA ALA A 64 7.32 -2.37 19.70
C ALA A 64 6.89 -3.75 20.19
N ASP A 65 5.93 -3.82 21.12
CA ASP A 65 5.50 -5.07 21.75
C ASP A 65 4.76 -5.98 20.76
N SER A 66 4.04 -5.39 19.80
CA SER A 66 3.31 -6.10 18.73
C SER A 66 4.16 -6.36 17.48
N LEU A 67 5.38 -5.84 17.40
CA LEU A 67 6.20 -5.93 16.19
C LEU A 67 6.42 -7.38 15.69
N PRO A 68 6.75 -8.38 16.55
CA PRO A 68 6.97 -9.75 16.10
C PRO A 68 5.77 -10.37 15.38
N GLU A 69 4.55 -10.15 15.91
CA GLU A 69 3.32 -10.67 15.32
C GLU A 69 3.03 -10.03 13.97
N HIS A 70 3.29 -8.73 13.83
CA HIS A 70 3.07 -8.00 12.57
C HIS A 70 4.07 -8.43 11.49
N ILE A 71 5.35 -8.63 11.83
CA ILE A 71 6.34 -9.17 10.89
C ILE A 71 5.89 -10.54 10.38
N ARG A 72 5.49 -11.42 11.30
CA ARG A 72 5.00 -12.77 10.96
C ARG A 72 3.81 -12.69 10.01
N ALA A 73 2.82 -11.87 10.32
CA ALA A 73 1.59 -11.76 9.54
C ALA A 73 1.84 -11.19 8.13
N VAL A 74 2.69 -10.16 8.00
CA VAL A 74 3.07 -9.60 6.69
C VAL A 74 3.82 -10.64 5.84
N VAL A 75 4.74 -11.38 6.46
CA VAL A 75 5.48 -12.46 5.79
C VAL A 75 4.53 -13.59 5.35
N GLU A 76 3.68 -14.07 6.25
CA GLU A 76 2.71 -15.12 5.99
C GLU A 76 1.75 -14.74 4.85
N GLU A 77 1.17 -13.53 4.87
CA GLU A 77 0.27 -13.09 3.81
C GLU A 77 0.97 -13.01 2.44
N ASN A 78 2.24 -12.62 2.40
CA ASN A 78 3.00 -12.58 1.14
C ASN A 78 3.35 -13.99 0.64
N ILE A 79 3.74 -14.92 1.53
CA ILE A 79 3.99 -16.32 1.17
C ILE A 79 2.73 -17.00 0.64
N LEU A 80 1.57 -16.70 1.24
CA LEU A 80 0.27 -17.29 0.86
C LEU A 80 -0.41 -16.56 -0.32
N ALA A 81 0.16 -15.46 -0.80
CA ALA A 81 -0.41 -14.68 -1.90
C ALA A 81 -0.12 -15.31 -3.27
N GLY A 82 -1.17 -15.74 -3.96
CA GLY A 82 -1.07 -16.35 -5.28
C GLY A 82 -0.73 -17.85 -5.23
N ILE A 83 -0.46 -18.46 -6.39
CA ILE A 83 -0.22 -19.91 -6.50
C ILE A 83 1.19 -20.28 -5.97
N LEU A 84 2.15 -19.38 -6.10
CA LEU A 84 3.57 -19.63 -5.74
C LEU A 84 4.06 -18.74 -4.59
N GLY A 85 3.18 -17.96 -3.96
CA GLY A 85 3.60 -16.88 -3.06
C GLY A 85 4.21 -15.70 -3.81
N LEU A 86 4.30 -14.56 -3.15
CA LEU A 86 5.09 -13.42 -3.59
C LEU A 86 6.55 -13.64 -3.16
N GLN A 87 7.46 -13.57 -4.11
CA GLN A 87 8.89 -13.63 -3.83
C GLN A 87 9.36 -12.25 -3.38
N PHE A 88 9.64 -12.10 -2.09
CA PHE A 88 10.19 -10.87 -1.51
C PHE A 88 11.62 -11.09 -1.01
N THR A 89 12.41 -10.03 -1.00
CA THR A 89 13.81 -10.06 -0.54
C THR A 89 14.08 -9.13 0.63
N ALA A 90 13.10 -8.31 1.00
CA ALA A 90 13.24 -7.34 2.08
C ALA A 90 11.91 -7.05 2.77
N LEU A 91 12.02 -6.65 4.03
CA LEU A 91 11.00 -5.88 4.73
C LEU A 91 11.27 -4.39 4.53
N VAL A 92 10.21 -3.62 4.37
CA VAL A 92 10.27 -2.17 4.18
C VAL A 92 9.52 -1.53 5.33
N VAL A 93 10.24 -0.74 6.11
CA VAL A 93 9.75 0.00 7.27
C VAL A 93 9.61 1.45 6.89
N ARG A 94 8.42 2.02 7.09
CA ARG A 94 8.12 3.40 6.69
C ARG A 94 7.51 4.18 7.85
N GLU A 95 7.77 5.48 7.88
CA GLU A 95 7.01 6.36 8.75
C GLU A 95 5.52 6.22 8.47
N PHE A 96 4.72 6.25 9.54
CA PHE A 96 3.28 6.18 9.39
C PHE A 96 2.70 7.53 8.98
N LEU A 97 1.97 7.54 7.86
CA LEU A 97 1.27 8.73 7.38
C LEU A 97 -0.15 8.78 7.92
N GLU A 98 -0.50 9.88 8.59
CA GLU A 98 -1.90 10.16 8.94
C GLU A 98 -2.70 10.57 7.70
N LEU A 99 -3.34 9.59 7.06
CA LEU A 99 -4.11 9.79 5.83
C LEU A 99 -5.46 10.49 6.08
N ASP A 100 -5.99 11.18 5.06
CA ASP A 100 -7.33 11.76 5.02
C ASP A 100 -8.41 10.66 4.91
N THR A 101 -8.45 9.79 5.92
CA THR A 101 -9.36 8.66 6.03
C THR A 101 -10.79 9.13 6.28
N ARG A 102 -11.74 8.54 5.54
CA ARG A 102 -13.17 8.83 5.69
C ARG A 102 -13.95 7.73 6.40
N PHE A 103 -13.52 6.48 6.23
CA PHE A 103 -14.10 5.30 6.85
C PHE A 103 -13.09 4.15 6.79
N THR A 104 -13.41 3.01 7.40
CA THR A 104 -12.63 1.78 7.30
C THR A 104 -13.39 0.73 6.50
N ALA A 105 -12.65 -0.13 5.80
CA ALA A 105 -13.20 -1.26 5.07
C ALA A 105 -12.35 -2.52 5.27
N PHE A 106 -12.85 -3.64 4.76
CA PHE A 106 -12.25 -4.97 4.90
C PHE A 106 -12.19 -5.45 6.36
N ARG A 107 -11.83 -6.73 6.54
CA ARG A 107 -11.88 -7.37 7.87
C ARG A 107 -10.82 -6.85 8.85
N GLY A 108 -9.74 -6.23 8.35
CA GLY A 108 -8.68 -5.65 9.18
C GLY A 108 -8.89 -4.18 9.55
N HIS A 109 -10.09 -3.61 9.36
CA HIS A 109 -10.37 -2.18 9.57
C HIS A 109 -9.43 -1.25 8.80
N MET A 110 -9.12 -1.61 7.55
CA MET A 110 -8.20 -0.86 6.71
C MET A 110 -8.76 0.56 6.45
N PRO A 111 -8.00 1.62 6.76
CA PRO A 111 -8.39 2.99 6.47
C PRO A 111 -8.58 3.21 4.97
N ILE A 112 -9.73 3.77 4.59
CA ILE A 112 -10.00 4.20 3.21
C ILE A 112 -9.80 5.70 3.14
N ALA A 113 -8.74 6.10 2.46
CA ALA A 113 -8.30 7.48 2.31
C ALA A 113 -8.32 7.93 0.86
N ARG A 114 -8.24 9.25 0.66
CA ARG A 114 -8.17 9.85 -0.67
C ARG A 114 -6.87 9.42 -1.36
N GLU A 115 -7.01 8.53 -2.33
CA GLU A 115 -5.91 7.89 -3.05
C GLU A 115 -6.17 7.91 -4.56
N ARG A 116 -5.07 8.01 -5.34
CA ARG A 116 -5.07 8.06 -6.80
C ARG A 116 -4.00 7.15 -7.37
N ARG A 117 -4.28 6.62 -8.55
CA ARG A 117 -3.36 5.78 -9.31
C ARG A 117 -3.11 6.41 -10.67
N TYR A 118 -1.84 6.61 -11.00
CA TYR A 118 -1.39 7.14 -12.28
C TYR A 118 -0.63 6.05 -13.02
N PHE A 119 -0.85 5.95 -14.32
CA PHE A 119 -0.09 5.08 -15.21
C PHE A 119 0.84 5.92 -16.06
N VAL A 120 2.12 5.64 -15.98
CA VAL A 120 3.20 6.45 -16.54
C VAL A 120 4.08 5.57 -17.42
N ARG A 121 4.27 5.95 -18.67
CA ARG A 121 5.13 5.25 -19.63
C ARG A 121 6.19 6.19 -20.16
N GLU A 122 7.45 5.79 -20.06
CA GLU A 122 8.61 6.57 -20.50
C GLU A 122 8.58 8.03 -20.01
N GLY A 123 8.17 8.21 -18.75
CA GLY A 123 8.09 9.54 -18.12
C GLY A 123 6.86 10.38 -18.46
N HIS A 124 5.87 9.83 -19.16
CA HIS A 124 4.63 10.51 -19.51
C HIS A 124 3.40 9.78 -18.96
N VAL A 125 2.46 10.54 -18.39
CA VAL A 125 1.20 9.97 -17.89
C VAL A 125 0.30 9.57 -19.07
N GLU A 126 -0.13 8.30 -19.12
CA GLU A 126 -1.08 7.80 -20.11
C GLU A 126 -2.53 7.95 -19.62
N CYS A 127 -2.77 7.65 -18.34
CA CYS A 127 -4.06 7.80 -17.69
C CYS A 127 -3.93 7.83 -16.17
N HIS A 128 -5.01 8.22 -15.49
CA HIS A 128 -5.14 8.16 -14.04
C HIS A 128 -6.55 7.70 -13.65
N HIS A 129 -6.64 7.11 -12.47
CA HIS A 129 -7.86 6.54 -11.94
C HIS A 129 -7.96 6.77 -10.44
N VAL A 130 -9.20 6.75 -9.94
CA VAL A 130 -9.44 6.59 -8.50
C VAL A 130 -8.90 5.24 -8.04
N TYR A 131 -8.25 5.23 -6.88
CA TYR A 131 -7.70 3.98 -6.34
C TYR A 131 -8.80 3.02 -5.84
N TRP A 132 -9.82 3.59 -5.20
CA TRP A 132 -10.91 2.84 -4.57
C TRP A 132 -12.12 2.69 -5.48
N VAL A 133 -12.15 1.62 -6.28
CA VAL A 133 -13.32 1.27 -7.09
C VAL A 133 -14.47 0.79 -6.20
N GLU A 134 -15.69 1.31 -6.43
CA GLU A 134 -16.88 1.01 -5.61
C GLU A 134 -17.10 -0.49 -5.44
N ARG A 135 -16.96 -1.28 -6.51
CA ARG A 135 -17.12 -2.74 -6.47
C ARG A 135 -16.14 -3.43 -5.51
N ALA A 136 -14.90 -2.95 -5.42
CA ALA A 136 -13.89 -3.52 -4.52
C ALA A 136 -14.22 -3.21 -3.06
N VAL A 137 -14.60 -1.95 -2.77
CA VAL A 137 -15.04 -1.52 -1.43
C VAL A 137 -16.30 -2.26 -1.02
N TRP A 138 -17.28 -2.38 -1.92
CA TRP A 138 -18.53 -3.12 -1.67
C TRP A 138 -18.27 -4.55 -1.21
N ARG A 139 -17.35 -5.28 -1.87
CA ARG A 139 -16.98 -6.65 -1.45
C ARG A 139 -16.42 -6.67 -0.02
N GLY A 140 -15.56 -5.72 0.32
CA GLY A 140 -14.99 -5.60 1.67
C GLY A 140 -16.02 -5.24 2.75
N MET A 141 -16.93 -4.33 2.42
CA MET A 141 -17.98 -3.86 3.34
C MET A 141 -19.08 -4.89 3.55
N TYR A 142 -19.51 -5.55 2.47
CA TYR A 142 -20.50 -6.63 2.50
C TYR A 142 -20.03 -7.78 3.38
N ALA A 143 -18.77 -8.19 3.24
CA ALA A 143 -18.16 -9.23 4.07
C ALA A 143 -18.10 -8.86 5.58
N SER A 144 -18.27 -7.58 5.90
CA SER A 144 -18.24 -7.03 7.25
C SER A 144 -19.64 -6.64 7.76
N GLY A 145 -20.70 -6.88 6.96
CA GLY A 145 -22.08 -6.58 7.34
C GLY A 145 -22.41 -5.08 7.43
N ILE A 146 -21.60 -4.21 6.81
CA ILE A 146 -21.77 -2.75 6.90
C ILE A 146 -22.70 -2.24 5.78
N PRO A 147 -23.81 -1.52 6.09
CA PRO A 147 -24.76 -1.05 5.07
C PRO A 147 -24.17 -0.04 4.08
N GLU A 148 -24.55 -0.13 2.81
CA GLU A 148 -24.08 0.79 1.74
C GLU A 148 -24.32 2.28 2.04
N SER A 149 -25.42 2.60 2.72
CA SER A 149 -25.77 3.97 3.11
C SER A 149 -24.73 4.64 4.02
N THR A 150 -23.87 3.86 4.68
CA THR A 150 -22.86 4.38 5.62
C THR A 150 -21.55 4.80 4.95
N TRP A 151 -21.19 4.17 3.83
CA TRP A 151 -19.87 4.36 3.21
C TRP A 151 -19.92 4.85 1.77
N ARG A 152 -20.98 4.53 1.03
CA ARG A 152 -21.06 4.86 -0.40
C ARG A 152 -21.02 6.37 -0.69
N PRO A 153 -21.72 7.25 0.07
CA PRO A 153 -21.57 8.69 -0.11
C PRO A 153 -20.16 9.20 0.22
N LEU A 154 -19.51 8.62 1.24
CA LEU A 154 -18.15 8.98 1.63
C LEU A 154 -17.14 8.59 0.55
N LEU A 155 -17.30 7.41 -0.04
CA LEU A 155 -16.47 6.96 -1.16
C LEU A 155 -16.65 7.85 -2.39
N ALA A 156 -17.89 8.23 -2.72
CA ALA A 156 -18.16 9.12 -3.85
C ALA A 156 -17.50 10.49 -3.68
N ASP A 157 -17.48 11.04 -2.46
CA ASP A 157 -16.76 12.28 -2.17
C ASP A 157 -15.23 12.12 -2.24
N LEU A 158 -14.71 11.03 -1.69
CA LEU A 158 -13.28 10.69 -1.71
C LEU A 158 -12.75 10.49 -3.14
N ASN A 159 -13.56 9.90 -4.02
CA ASN A 159 -13.26 9.67 -5.42
C ASN A 159 -13.45 10.92 -6.31
N ARG A 160 -13.92 12.05 -5.76
CA ARG A 160 -14.02 13.30 -6.51
C ARG A 160 -12.64 13.96 -6.64
N GLU A 161 -12.20 14.11 -7.88
CA GLU A 161 -10.98 14.83 -8.26
C GLU A 161 -11.28 16.30 -8.60
N THR A 162 -10.29 17.16 -8.35
CA THR A 162 -10.30 18.55 -8.84
C THR A 162 -9.26 18.71 -9.96
N PRO A 163 -9.42 19.70 -10.86
CA PRO A 163 -8.41 19.97 -11.89
C PRO A 163 -7.00 20.23 -11.31
N ASP A 164 -6.92 20.97 -10.19
CA ASP A 164 -5.66 21.26 -9.51
C ASP A 164 -5.02 19.99 -8.93
N GLU A 165 -5.83 19.08 -8.37
CA GLU A 165 -5.37 17.78 -7.88
C GLU A 165 -4.78 16.94 -9.01
N VAL A 166 -5.47 16.87 -10.15
CA VAL A 166 -5.01 16.14 -11.33
C VAL A 166 -3.71 16.72 -11.88
N GLN A 167 -3.60 18.05 -11.96
CA GLN A 167 -2.39 18.71 -12.43
C GLN A 167 -1.19 18.37 -11.55
N VAL A 168 -1.30 18.56 -10.23
CA VAL A 168 -0.20 18.29 -9.28
C VAL A 168 0.24 16.83 -9.32
N LEU A 169 -0.71 15.90 -9.33
CA LEU A 169 -0.38 14.48 -9.33
C LEU A 169 0.17 14.00 -10.68
N THR A 170 -0.23 14.63 -11.79
CA THR A 170 0.40 14.40 -13.10
C THR A 170 1.87 14.79 -13.06
N GLU A 171 2.20 15.98 -12.57
CA GLU A 171 3.59 16.46 -12.45
C GLU A 171 4.44 15.52 -11.57
N TYR A 172 3.88 15.03 -10.45
CA TYR A 172 4.57 14.08 -9.58
C TYR A 172 4.78 12.72 -10.25
N ALA A 173 3.77 12.22 -10.97
CA ALA A 173 3.82 10.94 -11.66
C ALA A 173 4.84 10.96 -12.81
N GLU A 174 4.86 12.03 -13.61
CA GLU A 174 5.85 12.22 -14.69
C GLU A 174 7.27 12.31 -14.12
N CYS A 175 7.46 13.05 -13.02
CA CYS A 175 8.76 13.11 -12.33
C CYS A 175 9.26 11.72 -11.90
N ALA A 176 8.37 10.90 -11.29
CA ALA A 176 8.70 9.54 -10.91
C ALA A 176 9.01 8.65 -12.14
N GLY A 177 8.21 8.76 -13.20
CA GLY A 177 8.41 8.00 -14.44
C GLY A 177 9.70 8.39 -15.17
N GLN A 178 10.07 9.66 -15.21
CA GLN A 178 11.30 10.14 -15.84
C GLN A 178 12.54 9.63 -15.10
N ALA A 179 12.47 9.51 -13.77
CA ALA A 179 13.56 9.00 -12.96
C ALA A 179 13.83 7.50 -13.19
N LEU A 180 12.79 6.72 -13.51
CA LEU A 180 12.88 5.26 -13.61
C LEU A 180 12.85 4.71 -15.04
N GLY A 181 12.27 5.44 -16.00
CA GLY A 181 11.97 4.94 -17.35
C GLY A 181 10.95 3.78 -17.34
N GLY A 182 10.54 3.25 -18.49
CA GLY A 182 9.63 2.09 -18.56
C GLY A 182 8.16 2.42 -18.22
N TYR A 183 7.38 1.41 -17.81
CA TYR A 183 5.94 1.52 -17.56
C TYR A 183 5.56 1.21 -16.10
N TRP A 184 4.98 2.19 -15.41
CA TRP A 184 4.69 2.14 -13.98
C TRP A 184 3.26 2.54 -13.67
N SER A 185 2.71 1.87 -12.66
CA SER A 185 1.57 2.34 -11.88
C SER A 185 2.10 3.02 -10.62
N VAL A 186 1.68 4.25 -10.39
CA VAL A 186 2.14 5.12 -9.29
C VAL A 186 0.94 5.48 -8.43
N ASP A 187 1.01 5.12 -7.15
CA ASP A 187 -0.07 5.36 -6.20
C ASP A 187 0.28 6.53 -5.28
N PHE A 188 -0.69 7.44 -5.12
CA PHE A 188 -0.60 8.59 -4.24
C PHE A 188 -1.68 8.56 -3.18
N ALA A 189 -1.37 9.03 -1.98
CA ALA A 189 -2.33 9.23 -0.89
C ALA A 189 -2.23 10.64 -0.31
N MET A 190 -3.38 11.20 0.06
CA MET A 190 -3.47 12.49 0.73
C MET A 190 -3.49 12.31 2.24
N THR A 191 -2.64 13.07 2.95
CA THR A 191 -2.65 13.18 4.41
C THR A 191 -3.78 14.08 4.91
N ARG A 192 -4.13 13.99 6.21
CA ARG A 192 -5.10 14.90 6.86
C ARG A 192 -4.75 16.38 6.72
N LYS A 193 -3.48 16.69 6.48
CA LYS A 193 -2.98 18.06 6.29
C LYS A 193 -3.10 18.54 4.83
N GLY A 194 -3.67 17.72 3.93
CA GLY A 194 -3.84 18.07 2.52
C GLY A 194 -2.58 17.88 1.68
N VAL A 195 -1.57 17.17 2.17
CA VAL A 195 -0.31 16.91 1.45
C VAL A 195 -0.36 15.53 0.79
N TRP A 196 -0.03 15.49 -0.50
CA TRP A 196 0.07 14.27 -1.30
C TRP A 196 1.44 13.59 -1.17
N TYR A 197 1.44 12.28 -1.02
CA TYR A 197 2.64 11.45 -1.00
C TYR A 197 2.52 10.31 -2.01
N LEU A 198 3.60 10.04 -2.73
CA LEU A 198 3.79 8.77 -3.43
C LEU A 198 3.91 7.66 -2.38
N ILE A 199 2.95 6.73 -2.38
CA ILE A 199 2.85 5.65 -1.39
C ILE A 199 3.21 4.29 -1.94
N ASP A 200 3.06 4.04 -3.24
CA ASP A 200 3.41 2.77 -3.86
C ASP A 200 3.76 2.95 -5.33
N MET A 201 4.54 2.01 -5.86
CA MET A 201 4.79 1.89 -7.29
C MET A 201 4.87 0.41 -7.66
N ALA A 202 4.23 0.07 -8.77
CA ALA A 202 4.27 -1.27 -9.33
C ALA A 202 4.45 -1.18 -10.85
N ARG A 203 4.87 -2.28 -11.45
CA ARG A 203 4.92 -2.40 -12.91
C ARG A 203 3.53 -2.19 -13.50
N GLY A 204 3.45 -1.36 -14.54
CA GLY A 204 2.17 -1.03 -15.18
C GLY A 204 1.49 -2.26 -15.79
N GLU A 205 2.25 -3.25 -16.28
CA GLU A 205 1.71 -4.44 -16.96
C GLU A 205 0.92 -5.38 -16.04
N VAL A 206 1.18 -5.33 -14.73
CA VAL A 206 0.55 -6.22 -13.74
C VAL A 206 -0.38 -5.46 -12.80
N SER A 207 -0.57 -4.17 -13.05
CA SER A 207 -1.38 -3.30 -12.21
C SER A 207 -2.82 -3.23 -12.73
N TYR A 208 -3.76 -3.18 -11.80
CA TYR A 208 -5.18 -3.12 -12.12
C TYR A 208 -5.55 -1.83 -12.88
N HIS A 209 -6.25 -2.00 -14.00
CA HIS A 209 -6.96 -0.96 -14.74
C HIS A 209 -8.48 -1.17 -14.67
N PRO A 210 -9.29 -0.09 -14.65
CA PRO A 210 -10.71 -0.18 -14.94
C PRO A 210 -10.97 -0.78 -16.34
N GLU A 211 -12.05 -1.56 -16.47
CA GLU A 211 -12.39 -2.28 -17.71
C GLU A 211 -12.60 -1.31 -18.90
N GLU A 212 -13.03 -0.08 -18.63
CA GLU A 212 -13.30 0.95 -19.62
C GLU A 212 -12.06 1.77 -20.00
N CYS A 213 -10.91 1.55 -19.35
CA CYS A 213 -9.71 2.31 -19.66
C CYS A 213 -9.16 1.89 -21.04
N PRO A 214 -8.90 2.83 -21.97
CA PRO A 214 -8.34 2.50 -23.28
C PRO A 214 -6.91 1.94 -23.21
N TYR A 215 -6.23 2.13 -22.08
CA TYR A 215 -4.89 1.60 -21.79
C TYR A 215 -4.92 0.30 -20.97
N SER A 216 -6.11 -0.28 -20.73
CA SER A 216 -6.27 -1.53 -19.96
C SER A 216 -5.73 -2.78 -20.66
N GLN A 217 -5.19 -2.66 -21.87
CA GLN A 217 -4.70 -3.79 -22.66
C GLN A 217 -3.38 -3.45 -23.38
N GLU A 218 -2.29 -3.97 -22.83
CA GLU A 218 -1.13 -4.55 -23.54
C GLU A 218 -0.76 -5.88 -22.86
#